data_AF-A0A7C9P8P1-F1
#
_entry.id   AF-A0A7C9P8P1-F1
#
_cell.length_a   1.000
_cell.length_b   1.000
_cell.length_c   1.000
_cell.angle_alpha   90.00
_cell.angle_beta   90.00
_cell.angle_gamma   90.00
#
_symmetry.space_group_name_H-M   'P 1'
#
loop_
_entity.id
_entity.type
_entity.pdbx_description
1 polymer ?
#
loop_
_entity_poly.entity_id
_entity_poly.type
_entity_poly.pdbx_seq_one_letter_code
_entity_poly.pdbx_strand_id
1 'polypeptide(L)'
;MKSKLFSFISRVADGSSGLSKHSRPLLDRAFSRWIPPRPEESQGWAADANWARFDQEPLRARFLLRTIVAILIALIAWAAFATVDEITRGSGKVIPTRQIQIVQAVDGGVVAEILVREGQRVEKGQSLFRIDETRFVSSLRENRVQYLALLAKAARLRALAEGTPFQLPADIVKEDPRLVEEERSMYNARRNELEAQLSIARQQLAQRNQELV
;
A
#
# COMPACT_ATOMS: atom_id res chain seq x y z
N MET A 1 21.06 -16.91 47.92
CA MET A 1 19.59 -16.78 48.02
C MET A 1 18.88 -18.11 48.40
N LYS A 2 19.53 -19.00 49.17
CA LYS A 2 18.96 -20.31 49.57
C LYS A 2 18.76 -20.49 51.08
N SER A 3 19.27 -19.60 51.95
CA SER A 3 19.10 -19.73 53.41
C SER A 3 17.84 -19.07 53.98
N LYS A 4 17.24 -18.09 53.28
CA LYS A 4 16.03 -17.38 53.76
C LYS A 4 14.74 -18.20 53.67
N LEU A 5 14.68 -19.19 52.78
CA LEU A 5 13.50 -20.05 52.66
C LEU A 5 13.41 -21.05 53.82
N PHE A 6 14.54 -21.56 54.29
CA PHE A 6 14.60 -22.57 55.35
C PHE A 6 14.28 -21.97 56.73
N SER A 7 14.71 -20.72 57.00
CA SER A 7 14.35 -20.00 58.23
C SER A 7 12.89 -19.54 58.29
N PHE A 8 12.22 -19.44 57.13
CA PHE A 8 10.80 -19.08 57.08
C PHE A 8 9.92 -20.29 57.43
N ILE A 9 10.31 -21.48 56.97
CA ILE A 9 9.60 -22.73 57.27
C ILE A 9 9.76 -23.11 58.75
N SER A 10 10.94 -22.91 59.36
CA SER A 10 11.13 -23.21 60.79
C SER A 10 10.38 -22.25 61.72
N ARG A 11 10.22 -20.96 61.36
CA ARG A 11 9.40 -20.01 62.15
C ARG A 11 7.90 -20.30 62.11
N VAL A 12 7.40 -20.90 61.04
CA VAL A 12 6.00 -21.31 60.95
C VAL A 12 5.74 -22.57 61.80
N ALA A 13 6.73 -23.46 61.94
CA ALA A 13 6.65 -24.63 62.80
C ALA A 13 6.75 -24.31 64.31
N ASP A 14 7.53 -23.30 64.71
CA ASP A 14 7.63 -22.89 66.12
C ASP A 14 6.42 -22.08 66.62
N GLY A 15 5.60 -21.54 65.71
CA GLY A 15 4.40 -20.74 66.03
C GLY A 15 3.14 -21.54 66.38
N SER A 16 3.12 -22.86 66.23
CA SER A 16 1.91 -23.68 66.47
C SER A 16 1.80 -24.23 67.90
N SER A 17 2.76 -23.94 68.79
CA SER A 17 2.71 -24.37 70.20
C SER A 17 1.79 -23.51 71.10
N GLY A 18 1.14 -22.48 70.52
CA GLY A 18 0.25 -21.54 71.21
C GLY A 18 -1.25 -21.66 70.91
N LEU A 19 -1.74 -22.75 70.29
CA LEU A 19 -3.18 -22.91 70.04
C LEU A 19 -3.95 -23.42 71.27
N SER A 20 -4.44 -22.43 72.04
CA SER A 20 -5.71 -22.37 72.77
C SER A 20 -6.32 -23.67 73.33
N LYS A 21 -6.31 -23.77 74.67
CA LYS A 21 -7.02 -24.77 75.50
C LYS A 21 -8.56 -24.82 75.27
N HIS A 22 -9.12 -23.85 74.54
CA HIS A 22 -10.56 -23.70 74.30
C HIS A 22 -11.03 -24.22 72.92
N SER A 23 -10.13 -24.46 71.96
CA SER A 23 -10.48 -24.89 70.59
C SER A 23 -10.45 -26.42 70.39
N ARG A 24 -10.07 -27.15 71.45
CA ARG A 24 -9.88 -28.61 71.45
C ARG A 24 -11.11 -29.44 71.05
N PRO A 25 -12.36 -29.15 71.47
CA PRO A 25 -13.48 -30.04 71.18
C PRO A 25 -13.95 -29.98 69.70
N LEU A 26 -13.71 -28.87 69.01
CA LEU A 26 -14.04 -28.73 67.57
C LEU A 26 -12.99 -29.35 66.68
N LEU A 27 -11.70 -29.17 67.01
CA LEU A 27 -10.61 -29.81 66.31
C LEU A 27 -10.64 -31.33 66.48
N ASP A 28 -10.91 -31.83 67.68
CA ASP A 28 -11.09 -33.28 67.92
C ASP A 28 -12.29 -33.85 67.13
N ARG A 29 -13.39 -33.09 66.98
CA ARG A 29 -14.54 -33.54 66.17
C ARG A 29 -14.27 -33.55 64.67
N ALA A 30 -13.53 -32.57 64.15
CA ALA A 30 -13.20 -32.48 62.74
C ALA A 30 -12.10 -33.49 62.34
N PHE A 31 -11.11 -33.71 63.21
CA PHE A 31 -9.97 -34.58 62.95
C PHE A 31 -10.14 -36.02 63.46
N SER A 32 -11.13 -36.33 64.31
CA SER A 32 -11.45 -37.71 64.70
C SER A 32 -11.87 -38.60 63.53
N ARG A 33 -12.26 -38.03 62.40
CA ARG A 33 -12.56 -38.78 61.17
C ARG A 33 -11.30 -39.29 60.45
N TRP A 34 -10.14 -38.70 60.70
CA TRP A 34 -8.89 -38.98 59.99
C TRP A 34 -7.75 -39.49 60.86
N ILE A 35 -7.87 -39.38 62.18
CA ILE A 35 -6.88 -39.92 63.12
C ILE A 35 -7.41 -41.29 63.60
N PRO A 36 -6.73 -42.40 63.30
CA PRO A 36 -7.12 -43.71 63.84
C PRO A 36 -7.09 -43.66 65.37
N PRO A 37 -8.03 -44.33 66.06
CA PRO A 37 -8.06 -44.34 67.52
C PRO A 37 -6.70 -44.81 68.06
N ARG A 38 -6.22 -44.18 69.14
CA ARG A 38 -5.03 -44.66 69.86
C ARG A 38 -5.28 -46.13 70.24
N PRO A 39 -4.35 -47.05 69.93
CA PRO A 39 -4.51 -48.44 70.31
C PRO A 39 -4.59 -48.50 71.84
N GLU A 40 -5.75 -48.92 72.36
CA GLU A 40 -5.92 -49.21 73.77
C GLU A 40 -5.04 -50.41 74.12
N GLU A 41 -4.39 -50.34 75.28
CA GLU A 41 -3.47 -51.33 75.85
C GLU A 41 -4.24 -52.58 76.36
N SER A 42 -5.18 -53.09 75.56
CA SER A 42 -5.79 -54.41 75.73
C SER A 42 -5.47 -55.25 74.48
N GLN A 43 -4.30 -55.87 74.55
CA GLN A 43 -3.79 -56.82 73.56
C GLN A 43 -4.71 -58.04 73.48
N GLY A 44 -5.59 -58.05 72.49
CA GLY A 44 -6.18 -59.28 71.99
C GLY A 44 -5.30 -59.82 70.87
N TRP A 45 -4.90 -61.09 70.96
CA TRP A 45 -4.09 -61.83 69.97
C TRP A 45 -4.52 -61.61 68.50
N ALA A 46 -5.78 -61.24 68.26
CA ALA A 46 -6.32 -60.91 66.94
C ALA A 46 -5.79 -59.58 66.34
N ALA A 47 -5.45 -58.58 67.17
CA ALA A 47 -4.86 -57.33 66.72
C ALA A 47 -3.39 -57.52 66.33
N ASP A 48 -2.64 -58.27 67.13
CA ASP A 48 -1.25 -58.65 66.82
C ASP A 48 -1.17 -59.55 65.58
N ALA A 49 -2.13 -60.46 65.39
CA ALA A 49 -2.23 -61.28 64.17
C ALA A 49 -2.53 -60.45 62.90
N ASN A 50 -3.32 -59.38 63.01
CA ASN A 50 -3.58 -58.48 61.89
C ASN A 50 -2.38 -57.57 61.60
N TRP A 51 -1.65 -57.09 62.63
CA TRP A 51 -0.43 -56.31 62.45
C TRP A 51 0.70 -57.15 61.82
N ALA A 52 0.83 -58.41 62.25
CA ALA A 52 1.73 -59.38 61.62
C ALA A 52 1.37 -59.69 60.15
N ARG A 53 0.08 -59.62 59.77
CA ARG A 53 -0.34 -59.72 58.35
C ARG A 53 0.05 -58.49 57.54
N PHE A 54 0.03 -57.29 58.12
CA PHE A 54 0.54 -56.08 57.46
C PHE A 54 2.09 -56.09 57.33
N ASP A 55 2.79 -56.71 58.28
CA ASP A 55 4.25 -56.88 58.23
C ASP A 55 4.73 -57.99 57.27
N GLN A 56 3.84 -58.89 56.83
CA GLN A 56 4.18 -60.04 55.99
C GLN A 56 4.27 -59.76 54.48
N GLU A 57 4.00 -58.54 54.00
CA GLU A 57 4.18 -58.20 52.57
C GLU A 57 5.12 -57.02 52.29
N PRO A 58 6.40 -57.07 52.74
CA PRO A 58 7.38 -56.06 52.37
C PRO A 58 7.65 -56.06 50.85
N LEU A 59 7.30 -57.13 50.14
CA LEU A 59 7.48 -57.25 48.69
C LEU A 59 6.50 -56.36 47.91
N ARG A 60 5.22 -56.27 48.31
CA ARG A 60 4.21 -55.47 47.58
C ARG A 60 4.43 -53.98 47.77
N ALA A 61 4.75 -53.54 48.98
CA ALA A 61 5.06 -52.13 49.26
C ALA A 61 6.35 -51.68 48.56
N ARG A 62 7.41 -52.51 48.56
CA ARG A 62 8.66 -52.22 47.83
C ARG A 62 8.44 -52.22 46.32
N PHE A 63 7.60 -53.12 45.81
CA PHE A 63 7.24 -53.15 44.39
C PHE A 63 6.50 -51.86 44.00
N LEU A 64 5.50 -51.47 44.77
CA LEU A 64 4.74 -50.22 44.57
C LEU A 64 5.66 -48.99 44.57
N LEU A 65 6.60 -48.90 45.52
CA LEU A 65 7.57 -47.80 45.57
C LEU A 65 8.46 -47.77 44.33
N ARG A 66 8.98 -48.91 43.88
CA ARG A 66 9.80 -49.01 42.67
C ARG A 66 9.02 -48.62 41.41
N THR A 67 7.75 -49.01 41.32
CA THR A 67 6.89 -48.65 40.20
C THR A 67 6.64 -47.14 40.14
N ILE A 68 6.40 -46.50 41.30
CA ILE A 68 6.26 -45.04 41.37
C ILE A 68 7.55 -44.35 40.91
N VAL A 69 8.71 -44.81 41.38
CA VAL A 69 10.02 -44.26 40.96
C VAL A 69 10.24 -44.45 39.46
N ALA A 70 9.91 -45.62 38.91
CA ALA A 70 10.03 -45.88 37.48
C ALA A 70 9.13 -44.97 36.64
N ILE A 71 7.88 -44.74 37.07
CA ILE A 71 6.95 -43.81 36.41
C ILE A 71 7.49 -42.39 36.47
N LEU A 72 8.03 -41.97 37.61
CA LEU A 72 8.60 -40.63 37.76
C LEU A 72 9.78 -40.41 36.81
N ILE A 73 10.69 -41.38 36.71
CA ILE A 73 11.83 -41.33 35.78
C ILE A 73 11.33 -41.29 34.33
N ALA A 74 10.32 -42.11 33.99
CA ALA A 74 9.73 -42.12 32.65
C ALA A 74 9.10 -40.77 32.27
N LEU A 75 8.39 -40.12 33.20
CA LEU A 75 7.78 -38.79 32.98
C LEU A 75 8.83 -37.69 32.84
N ILE A 76 9.92 -37.75 33.63
CA ILE A 76 11.04 -36.80 33.51
C ILE A 76 11.76 -36.98 32.17
N ALA A 77 12.03 -38.22 31.76
CA ALA A 77 12.62 -38.52 30.47
C ALA A 77 11.72 -38.00 29.34
N TRP A 78 10.41 -38.28 29.41
CA TRP A 78 9.45 -37.78 28.42
C TRP A 78 9.42 -36.25 28.36
N ALA A 79 9.36 -35.57 29.51
CA ALA A 79 9.39 -34.11 29.57
C ALA A 79 10.68 -33.49 29.01
N ALA A 80 11.82 -34.20 29.10
CA ALA A 80 13.09 -33.76 28.52
C ALA A 80 13.09 -33.82 26.97
N PHE A 81 12.30 -34.72 26.38
CA PHE A 81 12.17 -34.85 24.92
C PHE A 81 10.93 -34.15 24.35
N ALA A 82 9.97 -33.78 25.20
CA ALA A 82 8.74 -33.13 24.78
C ALA A 82 9.01 -31.69 24.32
N THR A 83 8.87 -31.46 23.01
CA THR A 83 8.90 -30.12 22.43
C THR A 83 7.53 -29.47 22.61
N VAL A 84 7.49 -28.28 23.21
CA VAL A 84 6.27 -27.47 23.32
C VAL A 84 6.30 -26.43 22.20
N ASP A 85 5.36 -26.53 21.26
CA ASP A 85 5.23 -25.56 20.18
C ASP A 85 4.58 -24.28 20.70
N GLU A 86 5.34 -23.19 20.71
CA GLU A 86 4.81 -21.86 21.02
C GLU A 86 4.35 -21.18 19.73
N ILE A 87 3.03 -21.05 19.54
CA ILE A 87 2.45 -20.34 18.40
C ILE A 87 2.13 -18.91 18.84
N THR A 88 3.06 -18.00 18.62
CA THR A 88 2.83 -16.55 18.81
C THR A 88 2.05 -15.99 17.61
N ARG A 89 0.89 -15.38 17.87
CA ARG A 89 0.09 -14.71 16.83
C ARG A 89 0.46 -13.22 16.78
N GLY A 90 1.06 -12.78 15.68
CA GLY A 90 1.32 -11.37 15.40
C GLY A 90 0.35 -10.83 14.35
N SER A 91 -0.20 -9.64 14.57
CA SER A 91 -0.98 -8.93 13.55
C SER A 91 -0.04 -8.17 12.60
N GLY A 92 0.16 -8.69 11.39
CA GLY A 92 0.84 -7.97 10.32
C GLY A 92 -0.17 -7.25 9.41
N LYS A 93 0.08 -5.99 9.08
CA LYS A 93 -0.66 -5.28 8.03
C LYS A 93 0.20 -5.22 6.77
N VAL A 94 -0.30 -5.75 5.65
CA VAL A 94 0.36 -5.60 4.36
C VAL A 94 0.12 -4.17 3.88
N ILE A 95 1.19 -3.38 3.82
CA ILE A 95 1.17 -2.01 3.28
C ILE A 95 1.90 -2.06 1.94
N PRO A 96 1.31 -1.53 0.86
CA PRO A 96 1.99 -1.46 -0.42
C PRO A 96 3.26 -0.60 -0.29
N THR A 97 4.36 -1.06 -0.90
CA THR A 97 5.66 -0.36 -0.86
C THR A 97 5.62 1.01 -1.53
N ARG A 98 4.62 1.27 -2.39
CA ARG A 98 4.43 2.53 -3.12
C ARG A 98 3.07 3.15 -2.82
N GLN A 99 3.05 4.48 -2.77
CA GLN A 99 1.82 5.26 -2.65
C GLN A 99 0.93 5.07 -3.88
N ILE A 100 -0.38 5.05 -3.65
CA ILE A 100 -1.40 5.02 -4.71
C ILE A 100 -1.22 6.28 -5.57
N GLN A 101 -0.99 6.10 -6.87
CA GLN A 101 -0.87 7.20 -7.83
C GLN A 101 -2.21 7.41 -8.53
N ILE A 102 -2.75 8.62 -8.42
CA ILE A 102 -3.97 9.00 -9.14
C ILE A 102 -3.54 9.53 -10.51
N VAL A 103 -3.90 8.82 -11.57
CA VAL A 103 -3.60 9.23 -12.96
C VAL A 103 -4.78 10.04 -13.49
N GLN A 104 -4.54 11.28 -13.89
CA GLN A 104 -5.54 12.20 -14.44
C GLN A 104 -5.04 12.79 -15.75
N ALA A 105 -5.96 13.05 -16.68
CA ALA A 105 -5.64 13.77 -17.90
C ALA A 105 -5.45 15.26 -17.60
N VAL A 106 -4.36 15.85 -18.09
CA VAL A 106 -4.04 17.28 -17.89
C VAL A 106 -4.99 18.18 -18.68
N ASP A 107 -5.33 17.77 -19.90
CA ASP A 107 -6.08 18.61 -20.85
C ASP A 107 -7.61 18.46 -20.73
N GLY A 108 -8.07 17.53 -19.89
CA GLY A 108 -9.49 17.18 -19.79
C GLY A 108 -10.09 16.66 -21.10
N GLY A 109 -11.32 16.17 -21.07
CA GLY A 109 -12.00 15.70 -22.27
C GLY A 109 -13.01 14.59 -21.98
N VAL A 110 -13.74 14.20 -23.03
CA VAL A 110 -14.68 13.07 -22.95
C VAL A 110 -13.89 11.79 -23.17
N VAL A 111 -14.02 10.82 -22.27
CA VAL A 111 -13.40 9.50 -22.42
C VAL A 111 -14.08 8.78 -23.58
N ALA A 112 -13.31 8.42 -24.60
CA ALA A 112 -13.78 7.64 -25.74
C ALA A 112 -13.74 6.15 -25.44
N GLU A 113 -12.63 5.68 -24.85
CA GLU A 113 -12.40 4.25 -24.59
C GLU A 113 -11.51 4.05 -23.38
N ILE A 114 -11.78 3.01 -22.58
CA ILE A 114 -10.92 2.56 -21.49
C ILE A 114 -10.24 1.27 -21.95
N LEU A 115 -8.90 1.30 -22.02
CA LEU A 115 -8.08 0.22 -22.60
C LEU A 115 -7.62 -0.82 -21.57
N VAL A 116 -7.97 -0.61 -20.30
CA VAL A 116 -7.52 -1.43 -19.17
C VAL A 116 -8.69 -1.88 -18.30
N ARG A 117 -8.48 -3.00 -17.60
CA ARG A 117 -9.45 -3.56 -16.65
C ARG A 117 -8.95 -3.39 -15.21
N GLU A 118 -9.88 -3.42 -14.26
CA GLU A 118 -9.55 -3.39 -12.84
C GLU A 118 -8.65 -4.57 -12.46
N GLY A 119 -7.58 -4.29 -11.71
CA GLY A 119 -6.59 -5.29 -11.30
C GLY A 119 -5.56 -5.67 -12.38
N GLN A 120 -5.66 -5.11 -13.60
CA GLN A 120 -4.67 -5.33 -14.65
C GLN A 120 -3.33 -4.67 -14.29
N ARG A 121 -2.23 -5.42 -14.44
CA ARG A 121 -0.88 -4.88 -14.29
C ARG A 121 -0.54 -4.03 -15.52
N VAL A 122 -0.12 -2.79 -15.29
CA VAL A 122 0.22 -1.82 -16.34
C VAL A 122 1.66 -1.34 -16.21
N GLU A 123 2.28 -1.02 -17.34
CA GLU A 123 3.65 -0.49 -17.41
C GLU A 123 3.67 1.03 -17.54
N LYS A 124 4.81 1.65 -17.21
CA LYS A 124 4.96 3.11 -17.34
C LYS A 124 4.90 3.50 -18.82
N GLY A 125 3.98 4.41 -19.15
CA GLY A 125 3.77 4.88 -20.53
C GLY A 125 2.75 4.08 -21.32
N GLN A 126 2.17 3.03 -20.74
CA GLN A 126 1.05 2.33 -21.36
C GLN A 126 -0.20 3.22 -21.40
N SER A 127 -0.87 3.28 -22.55
CA SER A 127 -2.14 3.99 -22.68
C SER A 127 -3.22 3.27 -21.87
N LEU A 128 -3.82 4.00 -20.92
CA LEU A 128 -4.86 3.47 -20.02
C LEU A 128 -6.27 3.73 -20.56
N PHE A 129 -6.46 4.91 -21.16
CA PHE A 129 -7.71 5.34 -21.75
C PHE A 129 -7.41 6.31 -22.89
N ARG A 130 -8.37 6.44 -23.81
CA ARG A 130 -8.33 7.37 -24.93
C ARG A 130 -9.40 8.43 -24.74
N ILE A 131 -9.03 9.68 -25.02
CA ILE A 131 -9.94 10.83 -25.02
C ILE A 131 -10.47 11.01 -26.45
N ASP A 132 -11.70 11.50 -26.61
CA ASP A 132 -12.23 11.89 -27.91
C ASP A 132 -11.43 13.08 -28.48
N GLU A 133 -10.66 12.79 -29.54
CA GLU A 133 -9.78 13.75 -30.22
C GLU A 133 -10.53 14.65 -31.21
N THR A 134 -11.82 14.39 -31.50
CA THR A 134 -12.55 15.05 -32.60
C THR A 134 -12.54 16.58 -32.47
N ARG A 135 -12.78 17.10 -31.26
CA ARG A 135 -12.75 18.54 -31.00
C ARG A 135 -11.34 19.11 -31.12
N PHE A 136 -10.35 18.44 -30.54
CA PHE A 136 -8.96 18.89 -30.57
C PHE A 136 -8.39 18.91 -32.00
N VAL A 137 -8.66 17.88 -32.78
CA VAL A 137 -8.25 17.79 -34.20
C VAL A 137 -8.94 18.85 -35.04
N SER A 138 -10.22 19.12 -34.79
CA SER A 138 -10.95 20.19 -35.51
C SER A 138 -10.35 21.57 -35.21
N SER A 139 -10.13 21.89 -33.94
CA SER A 139 -9.49 23.14 -33.54
C SER A 139 -8.05 23.26 -34.07
N LEU A 140 -7.29 22.16 -34.10
CA LEU A 140 -5.94 22.15 -34.68
C LEU A 140 -5.98 22.46 -36.19
N ARG A 141 -6.89 21.83 -36.93
CA ARG A 141 -7.06 22.06 -38.37
C ARG A 141 -7.49 23.50 -38.66
N GLU A 142 -8.46 24.03 -37.91
CA GLU A 142 -8.89 25.42 -38.05
C GLU A 142 -7.75 26.40 -37.80
N ASN A 143 -7.03 26.24 -36.68
CA ASN A 143 -5.87 27.08 -36.37
C ASN A 143 -4.76 26.94 -37.42
N ARG A 144 -4.55 25.74 -37.97
CA ARG A 144 -3.57 25.53 -39.05
C ARG A 144 -3.95 26.29 -40.31
N VAL A 145 -5.22 26.25 -40.72
CA VAL A 145 -5.71 27.01 -41.89
C VAL A 145 -5.57 28.52 -41.65
N GLN A 146 -5.96 29.02 -40.48
CA GLN A 146 -5.80 30.44 -40.14
C GLN A 146 -4.33 30.86 -40.13
N TYR A 147 -3.45 30.03 -39.58
CA TYR A 147 -2.01 30.26 -39.55
C TYR A 147 -1.43 30.38 -40.97
N LEU A 148 -1.78 29.44 -41.86
CA LEU A 148 -1.31 29.46 -43.25
C LEU A 148 -1.82 30.69 -44.01
N ALA A 149 -3.10 31.04 -43.86
CA ALA A 149 -3.69 32.23 -44.47
C ALA A 149 -2.99 33.52 -43.99
N LEU A 150 -2.73 33.65 -42.68
CA LEU A 150 -2.03 34.80 -42.12
C LEU A 150 -0.59 34.91 -42.61
N LEU A 151 0.11 33.77 -42.72
CA LEU A 151 1.48 33.73 -43.21
C LEU A 151 1.54 34.15 -44.69
N ALA A 152 0.65 33.61 -45.53
CA ALA A 152 0.55 33.97 -46.95
C ALA A 152 0.23 35.46 -47.13
N LYS A 153 -0.73 35.98 -46.35
CA LYS A 153 -1.06 37.41 -46.34
C LYS A 153 0.12 38.28 -45.92
N ALA A 154 0.86 37.88 -44.88
CA ALA A 154 2.05 38.60 -44.44
C ALA A 154 3.14 38.61 -45.52
N ALA A 155 3.38 37.48 -46.17
CA ALA A 155 4.33 37.38 -47.29
C ALA A 155 3.93 38.29 -48.45
N ARG A 156 2.63 38.33 -48.80
CA ARG A 156 2.10 39.20 -49.85
C ARG A 156 2.28 40.67 -49.51
N LEU A 157 1.94 41.08 -48.29
CA LEU A 157 2.08 42.46 -47.85
C LEU A 157 3.55 42.91 -47.82
N ARG A 158 4.47 42.05 -47.38
CA ARG A 158 5.92 42.31 -47.46
C ARG A 158 6.38 42.48 -48.91
N ALA A 159 5.98 41.57 -49.80
CA ALA A 159 6.33 41.64 -51.22
C ALA A 159 5.81 42.92 -51.90
N LEU A 160 4.61 43.40 -51.50
CA LEU A 160 4.07 44.66 -51.99
C LEU A 160 4.82 45.88 -51.42
N ALA A 161 5.20 45.85 -50.14
CA ALA A 161 5.90 46.95 -49.50
C ALA A 161 7.35 47.11 -50.01
N GLU A 162 8.04 46.00 -50.25
CA GLU A 162 9.43 45.99 -50.70
C GLU A 162 9.58 46.01 -52.24
N GLY A 163 8.48 45.84 -52.98
CA GLY A 163 8.51 45.71 -54.43
C GLY A 163 9.22 44.42 -54.91
N THR A 164 9.34 43.41 -54.05
CA THR A 164 9.93 42.10 -54.37
C THR A 164 8.87 41.14 -54.92
N PRO A 165 9.25 40.12 -55.70
CA PRO A 165 8.30 39.11 -56.20
C PRO A 165 7.71 38.30 -55.05
N PHE A 166 6.41 37.98 -55.14
CA PHE A 166 5.73 37.16 -54.15
C PHE A 166 6.27 35.74 -54.13
N GLN A 167 6.86 35.35 -53.00
CA GLN A 167 7.41 34.02 -52.76
C GLN A 167 6.93 33.52 -51.39
N LEU A 168 6.38 32.30 -51.34
CA LEU A 168 6.12 31.60 -50.08
C LEU A 168 7.18 30.51 -49.85
N PRO A 169 7.45 30.16 -48.59
CA PRO A 169 8.19 28.95 -48.25
C PRO A 169 7.58 27.70 -48.91
N ALA A 170 8.44 26.79 -49.37
CA ALA A 170 8.05 25.58 -50.10
C ALA A 170 7.10 24.65 -49.31
N ASP A 171 7.12 24.75 -47.97
CA ASP A 171 6.28 23.95 -47.10
C ASP A 171 4.79 24.28 -47.26
N ILE A 172 4.45 25.55 -47.50
CA ILE A 172 3.06 26.02 -47.66
C ILE A 172 2.52 25.65 -49.04
N VAL A 173 3.39 25.71 -50.05
CA VAL A 173 3.05 25.36 -51.44
C VAL A 173 2.62 23.90 -51.57
N LYS A 174 3.19 23.01 -50.74
CA LYS A 174 2.82 21.61 -50.69
C LYS A 174 1.53 21.35 -49.92
N GLU A 175 1.25 22.14 -48.90
CA GLU A 175 0.13 21.92 -47.96
C GLU A 175 -1.20 22.42 -48.55
N ASP A 176 -1.22 23.61 -49.15
CA ASP A 176 -2.39 24.14 -49.85
C ASP A 176 -2.01 24.93 -51.12
N PRO A 177 -1.92 24.27 -52.29
CA PRO A 177 -1.57 24.94 -53.53
C PRO A 177 -2.66 25.92 -54.01
N ARG A 178 -3.91 25.76 -53.58
CA ARG A 178 -5.01 26.66 -53.99
C ARG A 178 -4.86 28.01 -53.30
N LEU A 179 -4.58 28.01 -52.00
CA LEU A 179 -4.30 29.23 -51.23
C LEU A 179 -3.16 30.05 -51.85
N VAL A 180 -2.10 29.37 -52.33
CA VAL A 180 -0.96 30.02 -52.98
C VAL A 180 -1.36 30.71 -54.28
N GLU A 181 -2.16 30.05 -55.11
CA GLU A 181 -2.60 30.62 -56.37
C GLU A 181 -3.57 31.80 -56.15
N GLU A 182 -4.48 31.68 -55.19
CA GLU A 182 -5.37 32.77 -54.78
C GLU A 182 -4.56 34.00 -54.33
N GLU A 183 -3.59 33.82 -53.41
CA GLU A 183 -2.77 34.93 -52.93
C GLU A 183 -1.85 35.51 -54.01
N ARG A 184 -1.35 34.68 -54.94
CA ARG A 184 -0.58 35.15 -56.10
C ARG A 184 -1.44 36.00 -57.04
N SER A 185 -2.68 35.58 -57.30
CA SER A 185 -3.62 36.37 -58.11
C SER A 185 -3.92 37.72 -57.48
N MET A 186 -4.11 37.75 -56.15
CA MET A 186 -4.34 38.97 -55.37
C MET A 186 -3.11 39.89 -55.36
N TYR A 187 -1.90 39.33 -55.28
CA TYR A 187 -0.66 40.09 -55.40
C TYR A 187 -0.55 40.78 -56.76
N ASN A 188 -0.77 40.05 -57.85
CA ASN A 188 -0.68 40.59 -59.20
C ASN A 188 -1.76 41.66 -59.46
N ALA A 189 -2.99 41.44 -59.00
CA ALA A 189 -4.06 42.43 -59.12
C ALA A 189 -3.71 43.74 -58.39
N ARG A 190 -3.18 43.65 -57.16
CA ARG A 190 -2.75 44.83 -56.39
C ARG A 190 -1.54 45.56 -57.00
N ARG A 191 -0.59 44.81 -57.55
CA ARG A 191 0.55 45.37 -58.30
C ARG A 191 0.07 46.21 -59.49
N ASN A 192 -0.81 45.65 -60.31
CA ASN A 192 -1.33 46.32 -61.50
C ASN A 192 -2.15 47.57 -61.14
N GLU A 193 -2.95 47.49 -60.06
CA GLU A 193 -3.70 48.63 -59.54
C GLU A 193 -2.76 49.77 -59.11
N LEU A 194 -1.69 49.45 -58.36
CA LEU A 194 -0.70 50.43 -57.92
C LEU A 194 0.05 51.06 -59.11
N GLU A 195 0.40 50.26 -60.11
CA GLU A 195 1.07 50.73 -61.32
C GLU A 195 0.18 51.66 -62.15
N ALA A 196 -1.10 51.34 -62.30
CA ALA A 196 -2.08 52.20 -62.97
C ALA A 196 -2.25 53.54 -62.24
N GLN A 197 -2.30 53.53 -60.90
CA GLN A 197 -2.35 54.77 -60.10
C GLN A 197 -1.09 55.62 -60.29
N LEU A 198 0.09 54.98 -60.28
CA LEU A 198 1.36 55.65 -60.54
C LEU A 198 1.44 56.23 -61.95
N SER A 199 0.93 55.52 -62.97
CA SER A 199 0.93 56.04 -64.35
C SER A 199 0.04 57.28 -64.48
N ILE A 200 -1.13 57.28 -63.86
CA ILE A 200 -2.04 58.44 -63.86
C ILE A 200 -1.38 59.63 -63.14
N ALA A 201 -0.78 59.40 -61.96
CA ALA A 201 -0.10 60.44 -61.22
C ALA A 201 1.08 61.04 -62.01
N ARG A 202 1.85 60.21 -62.72
CA ARG A 202 2.94 60.66 -63.60
C ARG A 202 2.43 61.47 -64.79
N GLN A 203 1.31 61.07 -65.41
CA GLN A 203 0.69 61.82 -66.49
C GLN A 203 0.20 63.20 -66.02
N GLN A 204 -0.42 63.28 -64.84
CA GLN A 204 -0.83 64.55 -64.24
C GLN A 204 0.36 65.48 -63.96
N LEU A 205 1.47 64.94 -63.43
CA LEU A 205 2.71 65.71 -63.24
C LEU A 205 3.27 66.24 -64.57
N ALA A 206 3.29 65.41 -65.61
CA ALA A 206 3.76 65.82 -66.93
C ALA A 206 2.88 66.94 -67.53
N GLN A 207 1.55 66.83 -67.42
CA GLN A 207 0.61 67.86 -67.86
C GLN A 207 0.85 69.19 -67.13
N ARG A 208 0.98 69.16 -65.80
CA ARG A 208 1.26 70.37 -65.00
C ARG A 208 2.58 71.04 -65.35
N ASN A 209 3.63 70.25 -65.63
CA ASN A 209 4.92 70.80 -66.06
C ASN A 209 4.86 71.47 -67.44
N GLN A 210 3.94 71.04 -68.32
CA GLN A 210 3.72 71.68 -69.62
C GLN A 210 2.91 72.98 -69.53
N GLU A 211 2.07 73.15 -68.50
CA GLU A 211 1.32 74.39 -68.25
C GLU A 211 2.19 75.53 -67.68
N LEU A 212 3.36 75.21 -67.12
CA LEU A 212 4.26 76.16 -66.45
C LEU A 212 5.38 76.73 -67.35
N VAL A 213 5.43 76.33 -68.63
CA VAL A 213 6.40 76.78 -69.64
C VAL A 213 5.69 77.65 -70.67
#